data_AF-A0A817R145-F1
#
_entry.id   AF-A0A817R145-F1
#
_cell.length_a   1.000
_cell.length_b   1.000
_cell.length_c   1.000
_cell.angle_alpha   90.00
_cell.angle_beta   90.00
_cell.angle_gamma   90.00
#
_symmetry.space_group_name_H-M   'P 1'
#
loop_
_entity.id
_entity.type
_entity.pdbx_description
1 polymer ?
#
loop_
_entity_poly.entity_id
_entity_poly.type
_entity_poly.pdbx_seq_one_letter_code
_entity_poly.pdbx_strand_id
1 'polypeptide(L)'
;MCSNSPHKITDFLQYDYIGAPWDPSWFGFGKVDLVGNGGFSLRSRSKILALLVLLPYDHKTPEDVWYSQNLRRVNASIAPVNISKTFSVESVYYERPLGVHRFPLKCSIRAKLFDTCPESMMIMPEKCT
;
A
#
# COMPACT_ATOMS: atom_id res chain seq x y z
N MET A 1 -9.60 7.30 2.52
CA MET A 1 -10.42 6.10 2.21
C MET A 1 -11.51 6.51 1.24
N CYS A 2 -11.98 5.58 0.42
CA CYS A 2 -12.94 5.85 -0.65
C CYS A 2 -14.32 5.33 -0.26
N SER A 3 -15.33 6.21 -0.14
CA SER A 3 -16.69 5.81 0.25
C SER A 3 -17.38 4.91 -0.79
N ASN A 4 -17.03 5.05 -2.07
CA ASN A 4 -17.56 4.27 -3.18
C ASN A 4 -16.84 2.92 -3.41
N SER A 5 -15.92 2.54 -2.52
CA SER A 5 -15.22 1.24 -2.62
C SER A 5 -16.20 0.09 -2.37
N PRO A 6 -16.19 -0.98 -3.20
CA PRO A 6 -16.93 -2.20 -2.90
C PRO A 6 -16.24 -3.07 -1.84
N HIS A 7 -14.96 -2.78 -1.53
CA HIS A 7 -14.15 -3.56 -0.59
C HIS A 7 -14.33 -3.05 0.84
N LYS A 8 -14.17 -3.95 1.81
CA LYS A 8 -14.20 -3.65 3.24
C LYS A 8 -12.86 -4.00 3.88
N ILE A 9 -12.52 -3.34 4.99
CA ILE A 9 -11.30 -3.66 5.77
C ILE A 9 -11.23 -5.16 6.12
N THR A 10 -12.37 -5.78 6.42
CA THR A 10 -12.48 -7.20 6.77
C THR A 10 -11.98 -8.14 5.68
N ASP A 11 -11.99 -7.72 4.41
CA ASP A 11 -11.61 -8.55 3.27
C ASP A 11 -10.09 -8.81 3.20
N PHE A 12 -9.32 -8.14 4.06
CA PHE A 12 -7.86 -8.15 4.08
C PHE A 12 -7.24 -8.64 5.39
N LEU A 13 -8.05 -8.98 6.41
CA LEU A 13 -7.58 -9.36 7.75
C LEU A 13 -6.88 -10.73 7.80
N GLN A 14 -6.96 -11.52 6.73
CA GLN A 14 -6.21 -12.76 6.55
C GLN A 14 -4.72 -12.53 6.25
N TYR A 15 -4.31 -11.30 5.95
CA TYR A 15 -2.92 -10.94 5.71
C TYR A 15 -2.35 -10.23 6.93
N ASP A 16 -1.10 -10.55 7.26
CA ASP A 16 -0.35 -9.89 8.31
C ASP A 16 0.17 -8.51 7.87
N TYR A 17 0.29 -8.30 6.56
CA TYR A 17 0.71 -7.02 5.99
C TYR A 17 0.08 -6.79 4.63
N ILE A 18 -0.53 -5.63 4.46
CA ILE A 18 -1.05 -5.14 3.19
C ILE A 18 -0.91 -3.62 3.12
N GLY A 19 -0.46 -3.15 1.96
CA GLY A 19 -0.34 -1.74 1.61
C GLY A 19 -0.66 -1.56 0.13
N ALA A 20 -0.30 -0.42 -0.45
CA ALA A 20 -0.39 -0.25 -1.89
C ALA A 20 0.69 -1.08 -2.59
N PRO A 21 0.45 -1.61 -3.79
CA PRO A 21 1.52 -2.21 -4.57
C PRO A 21 2.37 -1.15 -5.27
N TRP A 22 3.66 -1.46 -5.37
CA TRP A 22 4.66 -0.66 -6.05
C TRP A 22 4.94 -1.18 -7.45
N ASP A 23 4.95 -0.29 -8.44
CA ASP A 23 5.37 -0.65 -9.81
C ASP A 23 6.87 -0.97 -9.82
N PRO A 24 7.29 -2.19 -10.18
CA PRO A 24 8.70 -2.58 -10.15
C PRO A 24 9.61 -1.67 -11.00
N SER A 25 9.08 -1.04 -12.05
CA SER A 25 9.85 -0.12 -12.90
C SER A 25 10.26 1.18 -12.20
N TRP A 26 9.54 1.57 -11.14
CA TRP A 26 9.80 2.83 -10.42
C TRP A 26 10.82 2.67 -9.30
N PHE A 27 10.90 1.48 -8.71
CA PHE A 27 11.54 1.38 -7.40
C PHE A 27 12.86 0.61 -7.38
N GLY A 28 13.31 0.03 -8.50
CA GLY A 28 14.58 -0.73 -8.55
C GLY A 28 14.65 -1.85 -7.49
N PHE A 29 13.49 -2.18 -6.93
CA PHE A 29 13.27 -3.12 -5.87
C PHE A 29 13.49 -4.50 -6.49
N GLY A 30 14.61 -5.13 -6.17
CA GLY A 30 14.97 -6.46 -6.63
C GLY A 30 14.02 -7.55 -6.10
N LYS A 31 14.53 -8.53 -5.35
CA LYS A 31 13.73 -9.61 -4.76
C LYS A 31 12.99 -9.18 -3.48
N VAL A 32 12.20 -8.12 -3.54
CA VAL A 32 11.43 -7.63 -2.38
C VAL A 32 9.95 -7.72 -2.68
N ASP A 33 9.13 -7.97 -1.65
CA ASP A 33 7.69 -7.90 -1.81
C ASP A 33 7.33 -6.46 -2.27
N LEU A 34 6.60 -6.35 -3.38
CA LEU A 34 6.28 -5.06 -4.01
C LEU A 34 5.02 -4.44 -3.42
N VAL A 35 4.88 -4.52 -2.09
CA VAL A 35 3.70 -4.07 -1.37
C VAL A 35 4.16 -3.33 -0.13
N GLY A 36 3.64 -2.13 0.06
CA GLY A 36 3.85 -1.34 1.26
C GLY A 36 3.24 0.02 1.11
N ASN A 37 2.94 0.65 2.25
CA ASN A 37 2.40 2.00 2.29
C ASN A 37 2.48 2.51 3.74
N GLY A 38 3.39 3.43 4.01
CA GLY A 38 3.58 4.02 5.34
C GLY A 38 2.35 4.77 5.84
N GLY A 39 1.55 5.34 4.94
CA GLY A 39 0.38 6.17 5.28
C GLY A 39 -0.96 5.42 5.36
N PHE A 40 -1.06 4.24 4.74
CA PHE A 40 -2.30 3.46 4.69
C PHE A 40 -1.98 1.97 4.48
N SER A 41 -1.77 1.24 5.57
CA SER A 41 -1.53 -0.21 5.59
C SER A 41 -2.21 -0.88 6.78
N LEU A 42 -2.48 -2.19 6.68
CA LEU A 42 -2.85 -3.03 7.82
C LEU A 42 -1.67 -3.90 8.20
N ARG A 43 -1.47 -4.08 9.51
CA ARG A 43 -0.30 -4.76 10.07
C ARG A 43 -0.67 -5.59 11.28
N SER A 44 -0.29 -6.86 11.29
CA SER A 44 -0.40 -7.73 12.46
C SER A 44 0.60 -7.30 13.53
N ARG A 45 0.09 -6.75 14.64
CA ARG A 45 0.92 -6.28 15.77
C ARG A 45 1.89 -7.36 16.26
N SER A 46 1.44 -8.60 16.39
CA SER A 46 2.28 -9.73 16.83
C SER A 46 3.47 -9.99 15.91
N LYS A 47 3.25 -9.94 14.59
CA LYS A 47 4.31 -10.12 13.58
C LYS A 47 5.30 -8.96 13.57
N ILE A 48 4.81 -7.73 13.67
CA ILE A 48 5.66 -6.53 13.75
C ILE A 48 6.57 -6.61 14.97
N LEU A 49 6.03 -6.92 16.15
CA LEU A 49 6.83 -7.03 17.38
C LEU A 49 7.83 -8.18 17.31
N ALA A 50 7.41 -9.36 16.81
CA ALA A 50 8.32 -10.49 16.62
C ALA A 50 9.48 -10.13 15.68
N LEU A 51 9.21 -9.38 14.61
CA LEU A 51 10.25 -8.94 13.68
C LEU A 51 11.22 -7.96 14.35
N LEU A 52 10.71 -6.97 15.10
CA LEU A 52 11.57 -5.98 15.76
C LEU A 52 12.47 -6.58 16.85
N VAL A 53 12.03 -7.67 17.50
CA VAL A 53 12.87 -8.44 18.42
C VAL A 53 13.98 -9.18 17.67
N LEU A 54 13.66 -9.77 16.51
CA LEU A 54 14.61 -10.52 15.69
C LEU A 54 15.62 -9.61 14.99
N LEU A 55 15.16 -8.48 14.46
CA LEU A 55 15.93 -7.55 13.65
C LEU A 55 15.44 -6.13 13.95
N PRO A 56 16.20 -5.34 14.74
CA PRO A 56 15.86 -3.94 14.98
C PRO A 56 15.81 -3.14 13.68
N TYR A 57 14.89 -2.18 13.61
CA TYR A 57 14.76 -1.28 12.45
C TYR A 57 16.05 -0.45 12.27
N ASP A 58 16.52 -0.35 11.03
CA ASP A 58 17.82 0.26 10.71
C ASP A 58 17.79 1.80 10.69
N HIS A 59 16.60 2.42 10.70
CA HIS A 59 16.37 3.85 10.56
C HIS A 59 16.99 4.50 9.30
N LYS A 60 17.38 3.69 8.31
CA LYS A 60 18.00 4.12 7.05
C LYS A 60 17.08 3.88 5.85
N THR A 61 16.35 2.79 5.89
CA THR A 61 15.39 2.40 4.86
C THR A 61 14.03 2.96 5.22
N PRO A 62 13.21 3.49 4.28
CA PRO A 62 11.83 3.84 4.56
C PRO A 62 11.09 2.70 5.26
N GLU A 63 10.28 3.04 6.26
CA GLU A 63 9.70 2.09 7.21
C GLU A 63 8.91 0.96 6.55
N ASP A 64 8.02 1.31 5.62
CA ASP A 64 7.19 0.36 4.87
C ASP A 64 8.01 -0.54 3.95
N VAL A 65 9.02 0.00 3.28
CA VAL A 65 9.99 -0.76 2.48
C VAL A 65 10.74 -1.74 3.37
N TRP A 66 11.20 -1.30 4.55
CA TRP A 66 11.89 -2.16 5.50
C TRP A 66 10.98 -3.29 5.98
N TYR A 67 9.73 -3.03 6.36
CA TYR A 67 8.82 -4.10 6.75
C TYR A 67 8.54 -5.08 5.61
N SER A 68 8.28 -4.57 4.41
CA SER A 68 8.05 -5.42 3.23
C SER A 68 9.22 -6.38 2.97
N GLN A 69 10.45 -5.88 3.11
CA GLN A 69 11.68 -6.67 2.92
C GLN A 69 11.93 -7.72 4.02
N ASN A 70 11.35 -7.52 5.21
CA ASN A 70 11.78 -8.24 6.41
C ASN A 70 10.70 -9.13 7.04
N LEU A 71 9.42 -8.85 6.83
CA LEU A 71 8.30 -9.57 7.46
C LEU A 71 8.24 -11.07 7.16
N ARG A 72 8.76 -11.50 6.00
CA ARG A 72 8.89 -12.93 5.66
C ARG A 72 9.77 -13.70 6.66
N ARG A 73 10.74 -13.04 7.33
CA ARG A 73 11.62 -13.67 8.34
C ARG A 73 10.88 -14.18 9.57
N VAL A 74 9.68 -13.65 9.85
CA VAL A 74 8.81 -14.07 10.96
C VAL A 74 7.55 -14.78 10.47
N ASN A 75 7.63 -15.37 9.27
CA ASN A 75 6.53 -16.09 8.63
C ASN A 75 5.25 -15.26 8.56
N ALA A 76 5.36 -13.97 8.26
CA ALA A 76 4.19 -13.12 8.04
C ALA A 76 3.60 -13.35 6.65
N SER A 77 2.28 -13.39 6.58
CA SER A 77 1.52 -13.42 5.32
C SER A 77 1.43 -12.02 4.73
N ILE A 78 2.15 -11.76 3.64
CA ILE A 78 2.07 -10.49 2.91
C ILE A 78 1.07 -10.65 1.76
N ALA A 79 0.14 -9.71 1.63
CA ALA A 79 -0.86 -9.72 0.57
C ALA A 79 -0.21 -9.68 -0.82
N PRO A 80 -0.67 -10.50 -1.79
CA PRO A 80 -0.15 -10.47 -3.14
C PRO A 80 -0.58 -9.20 -3.87
N VAL A 81 0.22 -8.75 -4.84
CA VAL A 81 0.02 -7.49 -5.61
C VAL A 81 -1.39 -7.37 -6.20
N ASN A 82 -1.96 -8.46 -6.71
CA ASN A 82 -3.31 -8.46 -7.30
C ASN A 82 -4.43 -8.15 -6.28
N ILE A 83 -4.19 -8.43 -5.00
CA ILE A 83 -5.08 -8.10 -3.89
C ILE A 83 -4.74 -6.70 -3.34
N SER A 84 -3.45 -6.41 -3.16
CA SER A 84 -2.99 -5.11 -2.63
C SER A 84 -3.50 -3.91 -3.43
N LYS A 85 -3.63 -4.04 -4.76
CA LYS A 85 -4.17 -2.95 -5.60
C LYS A 85 -5.64 -2.64 -5.31
N THR A 86 -6.41 -3.60 -4.79
CA THR A 86 -7.82 -3.38 -4.40
C THR A 86 -7.92 -2.73 -3.03
N PHE A 87 -6.91 -2.91 -2.18
CA PHE A 87 -6.80 -2.24 -0.89
C PHE A 87 -6.39 -0.77 -1.03
N SER A 88 -5.29 -0.48 -1.74
CA SER A 88 -4.82 0.89 -1.90
C SER A 88 -4.15 1.13 -3.24
N VAL A 89 -4.40 2.30 -3.82
CA VAL A 89 -3.67 2.79 -4.99
C VAL A 89 -2.53 3.72 -4.57
N GLU A 90 -1.36 3.53 -5.16
CA GLU A 90 -0.20 4.43 -5.05
C GLU A 90 0.44 4.61 -6.43
N SER A 91 1.27 3.66 -6.89
CA SER A 91 1.87 3.67 -8.24
C SER A 91 1.16 2.70 -9.20
N VAL A 92 0.48 1.68 -8.67
CA VAL A 92 -0.34 0.75 -9.44
C VAL A 92 -1.81 1.12 -9.34
N TYR A 93 -2.44 1.41 -10.49
CA TYR A 93 -3.84 1.81 -10.56
C TYR A 93 -4.82 0.64 -10.34
N TYR A 94 -5.93 0.96 -9.68
CA TYR A 94 -7.13 0.15 -9.59
C TYR A 94 -8.33 1.09 -9.52
N GLU A 95 -9.44 0.69 -10.15
CA GLU A 95 -10.56 1.59 -10.39
C GLU A 95 -11.30 1.99 -9.12
N ARG A 96 -11.57 1.05 -8.20
CA ARG A 96 -12.34 1.33 -6.97
C ARG A 96 -11.64 0.78 -5.73
N PRO A 97 -10.49 1.35 -5.33
CA PRO A 97 -9.74 0.84 -4.19
C PRO A 97 -10.40 1.24 -2.87
N LEU A 98 -10.07 0.55 -1.78
CA LEU A 98 -10.50 0.95 -0.43
C LEU A 98 -9.88 2.29 0.01
N GLY A 99 -8.65 2.57 -0.43
CA GLY A 99 -7.96 3.82 -0.16
C GLY A 99 -6.99 4.23 -1.26
N VAL A 100 -6.45 5.43 -1.10
CA VAL A 100 -5.47 6.00 -2.01
C VAL A 100 -4.35 6.61 -1.17
N HIS A 101 -3.12 6.35 -1.56
CA HIS A 101 -1.92 7.00 -1.03
C HIS A 101 -1.55 8.21 -1.88
N ARG A 102 -0.88 9.19 -1.28
CA ARG A 102 -0.39 10.34 -2.04
C ARG A 102 0.83 9.91 -2.86
N PHE A 103 0.73 9.99 -4.18
CA PHE A 103 1.81 9.66 -5.10
C PHE A 103 1.75 10.58 -6.32
N PRO A 104 2.87 10.89 -7.01
CA PRO A 104 2.89 11.67 -8.25
C PRO A 104 2.27 10.90 -9.43
N LEU A 105 1.00 10.54 -9.33
CA LEU A 105 0.23 9.87 -10.37
C LEU A 105 0.02 10.79 -11.58
N LYS A 106 0.06 10.21 -12.78
CA LYS A 106 -0.28 10.91 -14.02
C LYS A 106 -1.70 11.47 -13.95
N CYS A 107 -1.91 12.59 -14.62
CA CYS A 107 -3.21 13.27 -14.56
C CYS A 107 -4.38 12.39 -15.03
N SER A 108 -4.17 11.59 -16.07
CA SER A 108 -5.19 10.65 -16.58
C SER A 108 -5.62 9.60 -15.55
N ILE A 109 -4.73 9.22 -14.63
CA ILE A 109 -5.04 8.28 -13.54
C ILE A 109 -5.73 9.01 -12.39
N ARG A 110 -5.23 10.19 -12.02
CA ARG A 110 -5.85 11.04 -10.99
C ARG A 110 -7.29 11.38 -11.32
N ALA A 111 -7.57 11.79 -12.56
CA ALA A 111 -8.93 12.07 -13.03
C ALA A 111 -9.87 10.86 -12.80
N LYS A 112 -9.44 9.66 -13.19
CA LYS A 112 -10.24 8.43 -12.97
C LYS A 112 -10.45 8.12 -11.47
N LEU A 113 -9.44 8.37 -10.64
CA LEU A 113 -9.56 8.21 -9.19
C LEU A 113 -10.48 9.24 -8.57
N PHE A 114 -10.54 10.46 -9.11
CA PHE A 114 -11.46 11.49 -8.64
C PHE A 114 -12.92 11.12 -8.90
N ASP A 115 -13.20 10.45 -10.01
CA ASP A 115 -14.56 9.97 -10.34
C ASP A 115 -15.01 8.84 -9.39
N THR A 116 -14.09 7.97 -9.00
CA THR A 116 -14.37 6.73 -8.26
C THR A 116 -14.09 6.83 -6.76
N CYS A 117 -13.24 7.76 -6.35
CA CYS A 117 -12.83 8.08 -4.99
C CYS A 117 -12.60 9.60 -4.86
N PRO A 118 -13.66 10.41 -4.81
CA PRO A 118 -13.55 11.88 -4.69
C PRO A 118 -12.71 12.33 -3.48
N GLU A 119 -12.67 11.53 -2.41
CA GLU A 119 -11.86 11.77 -1.23
C GLU A 119 -10.36 11.85 -1.53
N SER A 120 -9.90 11.23 -2.61
CA SER A 120 -8.49 11.31 -3.03
C SER A 120 -8.07 12.74 -3.43
N MET A 121 -9.03 13.63 -3.75
CA MET A 121 -8.74 15.06 -3.97
C MET A 121 -8.20 15.74 -2.70
N MET A 122 -8.54 15.25 -1.50
CA MET A 122 -8.04 15.84 -0.24
C MET A 122 -6.52 15.70 -0.10
N ILE A 123 -5.92 14.67 -0.72
CA ILE A 123 -4.47 14.39 -0.65
C ILE A 123 -3.74 14.73 -1.96
N MET A 124 -4.48 14.92 -3.05
CA MET A 124 -3.96 15.27 -4.39
C MET A 124 -4.84 16.36 -5.04
N PRO A 125 -4.84 17.60 -4.54
CA PRO A 125 -5.87 18.60 -4.88
C PRO A 125 -5.76 19.20 -6.28
N GLU A 126 -4.60 19.08 -6.95
CA GLU A 126 -4.42 19.70 -8.27
C GLU A 126 -5.39 19.06 -9.27
N LYS A 127 -6.24 19.88 -9.89
CA LYS A 127 -7.16 19.38 -10.90
C LYS A 127 -6.41 19.07 -12.18
N CYS A 128 -6.77 17.95 -12.78
CA CYS A 128 -6.33 17.57 -14.12
C CYS A 128 -7.25 18.23 -15.13
N THR A 129 -6.76 19.27 -15.79
CA THR A 129 -7.39 19.90 -16.95
C THR A 129 -7.07 19.13 -18.22
#